data_AF-A0A951MJ43-F1
#
_entry.id   AF-A0A951MJ43-F1
#
_cell.length_a   1.000
_cell.length_b   1.000
_cell.length_c   1.000
_cell.angle_alpha   90.00
_cell.angle_beta   90.00
_cell.angle_gamma   90.00
#
_symmetry.space_group_name_H-M   'P 1'
#
loop_
_entity.id
_entity.type
_entity.pdbx_description
1 polymer ?
#
loop_
_entity_poly.entity_id
_entity_poly.type
_entity_poly.pdbx_seq_one_letter_code
_entity_poly.pdbx_strand_id
1 'polypeptide(L)'
;MASQTVADAATEEEGISVAHALAVPTRAGIYRRLRTEGQPVSAREAAEMFGLHPNVARTHLDTLAEAGLVVTGRRKQPGGGRPAKVYVAREQADGGRPDAIPPGSQLAVGILTEVVRDLADGEDRAERLAREHGRRLVSAVAGKAGQRDFQAAAVVAVEALRGAFPEVRMVARDADAVQVEGLEVGLRLVGEADGAVGDALARGLLDGALAAAGAVATVTSSEGIVRAVPDVTGVAAPVPVATVDARGKTYQAGVVATMRRIMEVQAGECLEVLTDMQGAPAAFARWADRAGHQVIDVARVRDLKGNKAVRLLVRRAPEVRR
;
A
#
# COMPACT_ATOMS: atom_id res chain seq x y z
N MET A 1 52.95 -4.35 -22.13
CA MET A 1 53.84 -5.11 -21.22
C MET A 1 53.91 -4.29 -19.93
N ALA A 2 52.88 -4.38 -19.08
CA ALA A 2 52.83 -5.23 -17.87
C ALA A 2 53.64 -4.59 -16.72
N SER A 3 52.98 -3.93 -15.76
CA SER A 3 52.35 -4.50 -14.55
C SER A 3 53.29 -4.44 -13.35
N GLN A 4 52.97 -3.61 -12.35
CA GLN A 4 52.68 -4.07 -10.99
C GLN A 4 52.23 -2.88 -10.13
N THR A 5 50.91 -2.66 -10.12
CA THR A 5 50.22 -1.95 -9.04
C THR A 5 50.16 -2.91 -7.86
N VAL A 6 50.65 -2.44 -6.72
CA VAL A 6 50.58 -3.09 -5.42
C VAL A 6 49.10 -3.36 -5.11
N ALA A 7 48.73 -4.64 -5.10
CA ALA A 7 47.42 -5.08 -4.68
C ALA A 7 47.34 -4.94 -3.16
N ASP A 8 46.73 -3.84 -2.71
CA ASP A 8 46.26 -3.71 -1.34
C ASP A 8 44.96 -4.52 -1.23
N ALA A 9 45.12 -5.80 -0.89
CA ALA A 9 44.02 -6.71 -0.63
C ALA A 9 43.36 -6.31 0.69
N ALA A 10 42.37 -5.42 0.61
CA ALA A 10 41.39 -5.24 1.66
C ALA A 10 40.62 -6.55 1.79
N THR A 11 40.91 -7.27 2.86
CA THR A 11 40.20 -8.47 3.33
C THR A 11 38.71 -8.18 3.44
N GLU A 12 37.91 -8.82 2.59
CA GLU A 12 36.48 -9.01 2.81
C GLU A 12 36.33 -9.83 4.10
N GLU A 13 35.90 -9.19 5.20
CA GLU A 13 35.51 -9.90 6.41
C GLU A 13 34.24 -10.73 6.10
N GLU A 14 34.38 -12.06 6.06
CA GLU A 14 33.27 -13.03 6.02
C GLU A 14 32.42 -12.92 7.31
N GLY A 15 31.59 -11.89 7.40
CA GLY A 15 30.61 -11.70 8.47
C GLY A 15 29.41 -12.63 8.32
N ILE A 16 28.70 -12.90 9.43
CA ILE A 16 27.46 -13.67 9.40
C ILE A 16 26.42 -12.97 8.53
N SER A 17 25.89 -13.65 7.52
CA SER A 17 24.85 -13.09 6.65
C SER A 17 23.56 -12.78 7.43
N VAL A 18 22.87 -11.69 7.06
CA VAL A 18 21.60 -11.30 7.68
C VAL A 18 20.56 -12.44 7.63
N ALA A 19 20.51 -13.18 6.52
CA ALA A 19 19.62 -14.32 6.37
C ALA A 19 19.91 -15.42 7.41
N HIS A 20 21.19 -15.75 7.62
CA HIS A 20 21.61 -16.70 8.66
C HIS A 20 21.29 -16.18 10.07
N ALA A 21 21.56 -14.89 10.32
CA ALA A 21 21.24 -14.25 11.58
C ALA A 21 19.72 -14.22 11.86
N LEU A 22 18.84 -14.16 10.86
CA LEU A 22 17.40 -14.14 11.10
C LEU A 22 16.71 -15.51 10.97
N ALA A 23 17.45 -16.57 10.61
CA ALA A 23 16.90 -17.91 10.46
C ALA A 23 16.36 -18.54 11.77
N VAL A 24 16.85 -18.11 12.94
CA VAL A 24 16.36 -18.61 14.24
C VAL A 24 15.17 -17.76 14.70
N PRO A 25 13.96 -18.34 14.90
CA PRO A 25 12.75 -17.59 15.22
C PRO A 25 12.87 -16.72 16.47
N THR A 26 13.50 -17.24 17.53
CA THR A 26 13.74 -16.50 18.78
C THR A 26 14.62 -15.27 18.55
N ARG A 27 15.68 -15.40 17.74
CA ARG A 27 16.60 -14.31 17.43
C ARG A 27 15.94 -13.26 16.53
N ALA A 28 15.16 -13.69 15.55
CA ALA A 28 14.32 -12.79 14.75
C ALA A 28 13.26 -12.06 15.60
N GLY A 29 12.69 -12.74 16.60
CA GLY A 29 11.78 -12.14 17.58
C GLY A 29 12.45 -11.06 18.43
N ILE A 30 13.64 -11.35 18.96
CA ILE A 30 14.45 -10.38 19.72
C ILE A 30 14.78 -9.15 18.87
N TYR A 31 15.25 -9.34 17.63
CA TYR A 31 15.56 -8.23 16.73
C TYR A 31 14.33 -7.37 16.42
N ARG A 32 13.19 -8.00 16.12
CA ARG A 32 11.92 -7.30 15.85
C ARG A 32 11.49 -6.43 17.03
N ARG A 33 11.62 -6.95 18.26
CA ARG A 33 11.32 -6.18 19.47
C ARG A 33 12.23 -4.97 19.62
N LEU A 34 13.53 -5.14 19.40
CA LEU A 34 14.51 -4.05 19.47
C LEU A 34 14.27 -2.97 18.41
N ARG A 35 13.82 -3.38 17.23
CA ARG A 35 13.38 -2.47 16.16
C ARG A 35 12.17 -1.62 16.56
N THR A 36 11.20 -2.20 17.26
CA THR A 36 9.92 -1.52 17.55
C THR A 36 9.98 -0.61 18.79
N GLU A 37 10.76 -0.97 19.82
CA GLU A 37 10.76 -0.24 21.10
C GLU A 37 11.81 0.86 21.21
N GLY A 38 12.81 0.87 20.33
CA GLY A 38 13.82 1.94 20.25
C GLY A 38 14.80 2.07 21.42
N GLN A 39 14.55 1.41 22.56
CA GLN A 39 15.37 1.53 23.76
C GLN A 39 16.51 0.49 23.81
N PRO A 40 17.73 0.86 24.23
CA PRO A 40 18.82 -0.10 24.43
C PRO A 40 18.50 -1.10 25.55
N VAL A 41 18.60 -2.40 25.26
CA VAL A 41 18.35 -3.48 26.23
C VAL A 41 19.62 -4.27 26.53
N SER A 42 19.76 -4.74 27.76
CA SER A 42 20.78 -5.69 28.15
C SER A 42 20.38 -7.13 27.81
N ALA A 43 21.36 -8.03 27.76
CA ALA A 43 21.08 -9.47 27.59
C ALA A 43 20.17 -10.03 28.69
N ARG A 44 20.19 -9.45 29.90
CA ARG A 44 19.31 -9.85 31.00
C ARG A 44 17.87 -9.42 30.76
N GLU A 45 17.65 -8.17 30.35
CA GLU A 45 16.31 -7.68 30.00
C GLU A 45 15.74 -8.47 28.80
N ALA A 46 16.56 -8.77 27.79
CA ALA A 46 16.14 -9.63 26.68
C ALA A 46 15.80 -11.06 27.14
N ALA A 47 16.55 -11.60 28.10
CA ALA A 47 16.27 -12.92 28.66
C ALA A 47 14.93 -12.95 29.41
N GLU A 48 14.65 -11.93 30.21
CA GLU A 48 13.37 -11.77 30.93
C GLU A 48 12.20 -11.61 29.95
N MET A 49 12.34 -10.78 28.90
CA MET A 49 11.30 -10.56 27.89
C MET A 49 10.92 -11.81 27.09
N PHE A 50 11.90 -12.68 26.79
CA PHE A 50 11.71 -13.83 25.90
C PHE A 50 11.69 -15.18 26.64
N GLY A 51 11.73 -15.17 27.98
CA GLY A 51 11.77 -16.39 28.78
C GLY A 51 13.01 -17.26 28.53
N LEU A 52 14.16 -16.62 28.30
CA LEU A 52 15.43 -17.29 27.97
C LEU A 52 16.40 -17.27 29.15
N HIS A 53 17.43 -18.12 29.08
CA HIS A 53 18.59 -17.98 29.96
C HIS A 53 19.46 -16.78 29.50
N PRO A 54 20.04 -15.95 30.41
CA PRO A 54 20.82 -14.76 30.03
C PRO A 54 21.99 -15.01 29.08
N ASN A 55 22.65 -16.17 29.17
CA ASN A 55 23.73 -16.53 28.24
C ASN A 55 23.19 -16.82 26.83
N VAL A 56 22.01 -17.43 26.71
CA VAL A 56 21.39 -17.72 25.40
C VAL A 56 20.94 -16.43 24.74
N ALA A 57 20.30 -15.53 25.50
CA ALA A 57 19.94 -14.20 25.00
C ALA A 57 21.18 -13.41 24.53
N ARG A 58 22.29 -13.47 25.29
CA ARG A 58 23.57 -12.85 24.90
C ARG A 58 24.08 -13.40 23.57
N THR A 59 24.14 -14.73 23.40
CA THR A 59 24.57 -15.35 22.14
C THR A 59 23.73 -14.86 20.97
N HIS A 60 22.40 -14.81 21.11
CA HIS A 60 21.54 -14.27 20.06
C HIS A 60 21.84 -12.81 19.71
N LEU A 61 22.05 -11.96 20.73
CA LEU A 61 22.34 -10.55 20.56
C LEU A 61 23.73 -10.30 19.96
N ASP A 62 24.73 -11.10 20.32
CA ASP A 62 26.07 -11.01 19.74
C ASP A 62 26.06 -11.48 18.27
N THR A 63 25.35 -12.56 17.92
CA THR A 63 25.16 -12.97 16.52
C THR A 63 24.45 -11.88 15.69
N LEU A 64 23.47 -11.18 16.27
CA LEU A 64 22.84 -10.04 15.61
C LEU A 64 23.80 -8.86 15.43
N ALA A 65 24.75 -8.67 16.35
CA ALA A 65 25.76 -7.61 16.27
C ALA A 65 26.81 -7.93 15.21
N GLU A 66 27.26 -9.18 15.14
CA GLU A 66 28.16 -9.71 14.11
C GLU A 66 27.55 -9.59 12.71
N ALA A 67 26.23 -9.81 12.57
CA ALA A 67 25.50 -9.60 11.33
C ALA A 67 25.14 -8.12 11.05
N GLY A 68 25.60 -7.19 11.88
CA GLY A 68 25.39 -5.75 11.71
C GLY A 68 23.96 -5.26 11.98
N LEU A 69 23.06 -6.08 12.54
CA LEU A 69 21.65 -5.71 12.76
C LEU A 69 21.42 -4.91 14.05
N VAL A 70 22.27 -5.13 15.06
CA VAL A 70 22.26 -4.39 16.33
C VAL A 70 23.63 -3.77 16.58
N VAL A 71 23.65 -2.68 17.34
CA VAL A 71 24.90 -2.09 17.83
C VAL A 71 24.94 -2.17 19.35
N THR A 72 26.16 -2.19 19.89
CA THR A 72 26.38 -2.37 21.32
C THR A 72 26.78 -1.06 21.99
N GLY A 73 26.18 -0.77 23.14
CA GLY A 73 26.52 0.36 23.99
C GLY A 73 26.85 -0.08 25.42
N ARG A 74 27.07 0.91 26.29
CA ARG A 74 27.26 0.70 27.74
C ARG A 74 26.27 1.56 28.50
N ARG A 75 25.51 0.97 29.41
CA ARG A 75 24.59 1.68 30.31
C ARG A 75 25.15 1.68 31.73
N LYS A 76 25.31 2.86 32.32
CA LYS A 76 25.74 3.04 33.71
C LYS A 76 24.59 2.66 34.63
N GLN A 77 24.82 1.82 35.63
CA GLN A 77 23.79 1.48 36.60
C GLN A 77 23.76 2.52 37.74
N PRO A 78 22.57 2.95 38.20
CA PRO A 78 22.42 3.96 39.26
C PRO A 78 23.09 3.57 40.59
N GLY A 79 23.25 2.27 40.87
CA GLY A 79 23.82 1.75 42.12
C GLY A 79 25.34 1.54 42.13
N GLY A 80 26.06 1.97 41.09
CA GLY A 80 27.49 1.66 40.93
C GLY A 80 27.74 0.23 40.41
N GLY A 81 28.94 0.00 39.88
CA GLY A 81 29.33 -1.27 39.25
C GLY A 81 29.80 -1.13 37.80
N ARG A 82 30.26 -2.25 37.20
CA ARG A 82 30.72 -2.27 35.80
C ARG A 82 29.54 -1.94 34.88
N PRO A 83 29.67 -0.97 33.94
CA PRO A 83 28.61 -0.65 33.00
C PRO A 83 28.10 -1.89 32.25
N ALA A 84 26.78 -2.03 32.14
CA ALA A 84 26.17 -3.16 31.46
C ALA A 84 26.27 -2.99 29.93
N LYS A 85 26.70 -4.05 29.22
CA LYS A 85 26.60 -4.10 27.75
C LYS A 85 25.12 -4.11 27.38
N VAL A 86 24.72 -3.13 26.58
CA VAL A 86 23.37 -3.02 26.04
C VAL A 86 23.42 -3.12 24.52
N TYR A 87 22.30 -3.51 23.93
CA TYR A 87 22.10 -3.75 22.52
C TYR A 87 20.90 -2.95 22.08
N VAL A 88 21.00 -2.32 20.93
CA VAL A 88 19.92 -1.56 20.31
C VAL A 88 19.92 -1.91 18.82
N ALA A 89 18.74 -2.00 18.21
CA ALA A 89 18.68 -2.17 16.76
C ALA A 89 19.47 -1.03 16.10
N ARG A 90 20.30 -1.34 15.10
CA ARG A 90 21.20 -0.35 14.49
C ARG A 90 20.44 0.90 14.05
N GLU A 91 19.26 0.71 13.48
CA GLU A 91 18.33 1.77 13.07
C GLU A 91 17.76 2.63 14.22
N GLN A 92 17.84 2.18 15.48
CA GLN A 92 17.34 2.88 16.67
C GLN A 92 18.47 3.51 17.52
N ALA A 93 19.73 3.31 17.16
CA ALA A 93 20.88 3.61 18.00
C ALA A 93 21.29 5.10 18.03
N ASP A 94 20.95 5.86 16.99
CA ASP A 94 21.19 7.30 16.91
C ASP A 94 19.88 8.05 17.15
N GLY A 95 19.75 8.60 18.36
CA GLY A 95 18.53 9.27 18.86
C GLY A 95 18.09 10.51 18.08
N GLY A 96 17.59 10.32 16.86
CA GLY A 96 16.96 11.38 16.05
C GLY A 96 17.47 11.54 14.62
N ARG A 97 18.15 10.55 14.03
CA ARG A 97 18.27 10.47 12.57
C ARG A 97 17.88 9.08 12.09
N PRO A 98 16.71 8.90 11.44
CA PRO A 98 16.59 7.78 10.51
C PRO A 98 17.66 7.99 9.44
N ASP A 99 18.16 6.91 8.84
CA ASP A 99 19.03 6.93 7.65
C ASP A 99 20.55 6.89 7.90
N ALA A 100 21.07 5.70 8.14
CA ALA A 100 22.23 5.27 7.36
C ALA A 100 21.69 4.43 6.19
N ILE A 101 21.17 5.11 5.16
CA ILE A 101 20.88 4.47 3.88
C ILE A 101 22.20 3.87 3.40
N PRO A 102 22.29 2.53 3.18
CA PRO A 102 23.54 1.92 2.74
C PRO A 102 24.06 2.65 1.51
N PRO A 103 25.37 2.98 1.40
CA PRO A 103 25.89 3.85 0.34
C PRO A 103 25.47 3.42 -1.09
N GLY A 104 25.40 2.11 -1.34
CA GLY A 104 24.95 1.57 -2.63
C GLY A 104 23.46 1.76 -2.94
N SER A 105 22.63 2.04 -1.94
CA SER A 105 21.17 2.23 -2.13
C SER A 105 20.86 3.53 -2.87
N GLN A 106 21.64 4.59 -2.63
CA GLN A 106 21.48 5.85 -3.35
C GLN A 106 21.76 5.64 -4.85
N LEU A 107 22.87 4.97 -5.16
CA LEU A 107 23.22 4.61 -6.53
C LEU A 107 22.15 3.70 -7.17
N ALA A 108 21.71 2.66 -6.45
CA ALA A 108 20.70 1.73 -6.97
C ALA A 108 19.36 2.42 -7.23
N VAL A 109 18.89 3.27 -6.31
CA VAL A 109 17.66 4.05 -6.50
C VAL A 109 17.81 5.04 -7.64
N GLY A 110 18.96 5.73 -7.75
CA GLY A 110 19.25 6.60 -8.88
C GLY A 110 19.14 5.88 -10.22
N ILE A 111 19.83 4.75 -10.38
CA ILE A 111 19.77 3.93 -11.62
C ILE A 111 18.34 3.47 -11.92
N LEU A 112 17.62 2.97 -10.92
CA LEU A 112 16.23 2.52 -11.13
C LEU A 112 15.30 3.67 -11.50
N THR A 113 15.52 4.85 -10.94
CA THR A 113 14.72 6.05 -11.22
C THR A 113 15.00 6.57 -12.63
N GLU A 114 16.26 6.56 -13.07
CA GLU A 114 16.64 6.84 -14.46
C GLU A 114 15.99 5.85 -15.43
N VAL A 115 16.00 4.56 -15.13
CA VAL A 115 15.30 3.55 -15.94
C VAL A 115 13.80 3.86 -16.03
N VAL A 116 13.15 4.24 -14.93
CA VAL A 116 11.72 4.60 -14.95
C VAL A 116 11.49 5.84 -15.81
N ARG A 117 12.31 6.89 -15.66
CA ARG A 117 12.23 8.13 -16.43
C ARG A 117 12.36 7.88 -17.94
N ASP A 118 13.28 7.00 -18.34
CA ASP A 118 13.58 6.73 -19.74
C ASP A 118 12.52 5.84 -20.43
N LEU A 119 11.62 5.22 -19.66
CA LEU A 119 10.50 4.48 -20.22
C LEU A 119 9.43 5.43 -20.77
N ALA A 120 8.87 5.07 -21.93
CA ALA A 120 7.62 5.65 -22.39
C ALA A 120 6.52 5.41 -21.32
N ASP A 121 5.91 6.50 -20.86
CA ASP A 121 4.91 6.55 -19.78
C ASP A 121 5.44 6.06 -18.42
N GLY A 122 6.71 6.35 -18.11
CA GLY A 122 7.39 5.96 -16.88
C GLY A 122 6.65 6.36 -15.60
N GLU A 123 6.24 7.63 -15.51
CA GLU A 123 5.46 8.16 -14.38
C GLU A 123 4.11 7.43 -14.23
N ASP A 124 3.38 7.24 -15.32
CA ASP A 124 2.09 6.54 -15.30
C ASP A 124 2.25 5.08 -14.83
N ARG A 125 3.35 4.42 -15.22
CA ARG A 125 3.67 3.06 -14.75
C ARG A 125 4.02 3.05 -13.26
N ALA A 126 4.82 4.00 -12.80
CA ALA A 126 5.17 4.16 -11.38
C ALA A 126 3.91 4.37 -10.54
N GLU A 127 3.02 5.27 -10.96
CA GLU A 127 1.76 5.54 -10.27
C GLU A 127 0.85 4.31 -10.23
N ARG A 128 0.71 3.57 -11.35
CA ARG A 128 -0.09 2.31 -11.37
C ARG A 128 0.47 1.25 -10.44
N LEU A 129 1.79 1.07 -10.41
CA LEU A 129 2.42 0.09 -9.52
C LEU A 129 2.25 0.51 -8.05
N ALA A 130 2.51 1.77 -7.73
CA ALA A 130 2.29 2.33 -6.41
C ALA A 130 0.84 2.18 -5.93
N ARG A 131 -0.13 2.39 -6.82
CA ARG A 131 -1.56 2.15 -6.58
C ARG A 131 -1.87 0.70 -6.23
N GLU A 132 -1.25 -0.26 -6.90
CA GLU A 132 -1.40 -1.67 -6.54
C GLU A 132 -0.84 -1.96 -5.14
N HIS A 133 0.34 -1.40 -4.82
CA HIS A 133 0.94 -1.55 -3.49
C HIS A 133 0.10 -0.90 -2.39
N GLY A 134 -0.44 0.30 -2.60
CA GLY A 134 -1.35 0.97 -1.68
C GLY A 134 -2.59 0.12 -1.35
N ARG A 135 -3.18 -0.53 -2.37
CA ARG A 135 -4.31 -1.46 -2.18
C ARG A 135 -3.94 -2.66 -1.30
N ARG A 136 -2.75 -3.23 -1.51
CA ARG A 136 -2.26 -4.39 -0.75
C ARG A 136 -2.03 -4.06 0.72
N LEU A 137 -1.49 -2.86 1.02
CA LEU A 137 -1.27 -2.40 2.40
C LEU A 137 -2.59 -2.38 3.19
N VAL A 138 -3.67 -1.85 2.62
CA VAL A 138 -4.99 -1.84 3.28
C VAL A 138 -5.59 -3.24 3.38
N SER A 139 -5.48 -4.05 2.32
CA SER A 139 -6.03 -5.41 2.30
C SER A 139 -5.42 -6.33 3.36
N ALA A 140 -4.14 -6.09 3.72
CA ALA A 140 -3.44 -6.84 4.76
C ALA A 140 -3.93 -6.50 6.19
N VAL A 141 -4.53 -5.32 6.40
CA VAL A 141 -4.89 -4.80 7.73
C VAL A 141 -6.40 -4.82 7.97
N ALA A 142 -7.22 -4.49 6.96
CA ALA A 142 -8.64 -4.16 7.14
C ALA A 142 -9.64 -5.17 6.55
N GLY A 143 -9.16 -6.25 5.90
CA GLY A 143 -10.03 -7.16 5.13
C GLY A 143 -10.71 -6.47 3.93
N LYS A 144 -11.53 -7.20 3.16
CA LYS A 144 -12.32 -6.60 2.06
C LYS A 144 -13.38 -5.69 2.65
N ALA A 145 -13.20 -4.37 2.52
CA ALA A 145 -14.16 -3.40 3.00
C ALA A 145 -15.28 -3.14 1.99
N GLY A 146 -16.52 -3.00 2.50
CA GLY A 146 -17.58 -2.33 1.78
C GLY A 146 -17.32 -0.82 1.69
N GLN A 147 -18.14 -0.09 0.91
CA GLN A 147 -18.04 1.36 0.77
C GLN A 147 -18.07 2.06 2.14
N ARG A 148 -17.15 3.00 2.33
CA ARG A 148 -17.06 3.87 3.52
C ARG A 148 -17.25 5.32 3.09
N ASP A 149 -17.63 6.19 4.03
CA ASP A 149 -17.49 7.63 3.79
C ASP A 149 -16.00 7.98 3.59
N PHE A 150 -15.74 9.05 2.83
CA PHE A 150 -14.39 9.45 2.42
C PHE A 150 -13.45 9.67 3.61
N GLN A 151 -13.94 10.26 4.70
CA GLN A 151 -13.14 10.56 5.88
C GLN A 151 -12.75 9.29 6.64
N ALA A 152 -13.67 8.35 6.80
CA ALA A 152 -13.42 7.04 7.40
C ALA A 152 -12.47 6.20 6.54
N ALA A 153 -12.64 6.23 5.22
CA ALA A 153 -11.71 5.57 4.30
C ALA A 153 -10.30 6.17 4.37
N ALA A 154 -10.18 7.50 4.46
CA ALA A 154 -8.91 8.18 4.58
C ALA A 154 -8.16 7.82 5.87
N VAL A 155 -8.87 7.68 7.00
CA VAL A 155 -8.29 7.21 8.26
C VAL A 155 -7.69 5.81 8.09
N VAL A 156 -8.46 4.87 7.52
CA VAL A 156 -7.98 3.49 7.30
C VAL A 156 -6.80 3.45 6.33
N ALA A 157 -6.85 4.23 5.25
CA ALA A 157 -5.78 4.31 4.27
C ALA A 157 -4.48 4.83 4.89
N VAL A 158 -4.55 5.90 5.68
CA VAL A 158 -3.38 6.50 6.34
C VAL A 158 -2.81 5.58 7.42
N GLU A 159 -3.65 4.92 8.21
CA GLU A 159 -3.23 3.92 9.20
C GLU A 159 -2.44 2.78 8.53
N ALA A 160 -2.94 2.26 7.41
CA ALA A 160 -2.28 1.20 6.66
C ALA A 160 -0.95 1.65 6.05
N LEU A 161 -0.90 2.86 5.49
CA LEU A 161 0.33 3.45 4.95
C LEU A 161 1.38 3.64 6.06
N ARG A 162 0.97 4.05 7.26
CA ARG A 162 1.87 4.23 8.42
C ARG A 162 2.61 2.94 8.80
N GLY A 163 2.02 1.78 8.55
CA GLY A 163 2.69 0.50 8.76
C GLY A 163 3.96 0.32 7.91
N ALA A 164 4.03 0.97 6.74
CA ALA A 164 5.20 0.98 5.86
C ALA A 164 6.00 2.29 5.90
N PHE A 165 5.34 3.41 6.19
CA PHE A 165 5.89 4.76 6.23
C PHE A 165 5.54 5.42 7.58
N PRO A 166 6.33 5.20 8.65
CA PRO A 166 5.98 5.62 10.01
C PRO A 166 5.65 7.11 10.17
N GLU A 167 6.22 7.95 9.30
CA GLU A 167 6.08 9.40 9.30
C GLU A 167 4.74 9.88 8.74
N VAL A 168 3.98 8.99 8.09
CA VAL A 168 2.74 9.35 7.40
C VAL A 168 1.66 9.81 8.38
N ARG A 169 1.13 11.00 8.11
CA ARG A 169 0.13 11.68 8.93
C ARG A 169 -0.84 12.50 8.07
N MET A 170 -2.08 12.59 8.53
CA MET A 170 -3.05 13.56 8.01
C MET A 170 -2.77 14.93 8.65
N VAL A 171 -2.66 15.97 7.84
CA VAL A 171 -2.27 17.32 8.31
C VAL A 171 -3.43 18.30 8.25
N ALA A 172 -4.32 18.15 7.27
CA ALA A 172 -5.56 18.90 7.18
C ALA A 172 -6.73 17.98 6.84
N ARG A 173 -7.88 18.28 7.45
CA ARG A 173 -9.19 17.72 7.12
C ARG A 173 -10.12 18.87 6.82
N ASP A 174 -10.35 19.12 5.54
CA ASP A 174 -11.51 19.90 5.12
C ASP A 174 -12.69 18.96 4.94
N ALA A 175 -13.92 19.49 4.89
CA ALA A 175 -15.11 18.66 4.66
C ALA A 175 -14.97 17.80 3.39
N ASP A 176 -14.31 18.35 2.36
CA ASP A 176 -14.19 17.76 1.02
C ASP A 176 -12.74 17.49 0.61
N ALA A 177 -11.79 17.40 1.54
CA ALA A 177 -10.42 17.03 1.19
C ALA A 177 -9.63 16.49 2.39
N VAL A 178 -8.66 15.63 2.09
CA VAL A 178 -7.64 15.17 3.04
C VAL A 178 -6.27 15.51 2.49
N GLN A 179 -5.43 16.09 3.35
CA GLN A 179 -4.01 16.30 3.07
C GLN A 179 -3.17 15.35 3.90
N VAL A 180 -2.20 14.69 3.25
CA VAL A 180 -1.29 13.73 3.83
C VAL A 180 0.15 14.19 3.60
N GLU A 181 0.97 14.07 4.65
CA GLU A 181 2.41 14.30 4.64
C GLU A 181 3.11 13.06 5.22
N GLY A 182 4.44 12.96 5.05
CA GLY A 182 5.31 11.89 5.52
C GLY A 182 5.67 10.84 4.48
N LEU A 183 5.01 10.83 3.31
CA LEU A 183 5.36 9.92 2.21
C LEU A 183 6.68 10.33 1.56
N GLU A 184 6.91 11.64 1.45
CA GLU A 184 8.15 12.26 0.97
C GLU A 184 9.38 11.88 1.79
N VAL A 185 9.20 11.55 3.08
CA VAL A 185 10.30 11.10 3.94
C VAL A 185 10.77 9.71 3.54
N GLY A 186 9.85 8.74 3.40
CA GLY A 186 10.20 7.39 2.97
C GLY A 186 10.54 7.28 1.49
N LEU A 187 10.09 8.22 0.66
CA LEU A 187 10.39 8.31 -0.77
C LEU A 187 11.56 9.26 -1.09
N ARG A 188 12.27 9.77 -0.08
CA ARG A 188 13.26 10.84 -0.24
C ARG A 188 14.30 10.56 -1.33
N LEU A 189 14.87 9.36 -1.36
CA LEU A 189 15.88 8.98 -2.36
C LEU A 189 15.35 9.04 -3.81
N VAL A 190 14.09 8.65 -4.01
CA VAL A 190 13.46 8.71 -5.33
C VAL A 190 13.15 10.15 -5.68
N GLY A 191 12.58 10.92 -4.74
CA GLY A 191 12.25 12.33 -4.96
C GLY A 191 13.48 13.21 -5.23
N GLU A 192 14.61 12.93 -4.57
CA GLU A 192 15.90 13.60 -4.82
C GLU A 192 16.47 13.25 -6.20
N ALA A 193 16.28 12.01 -6.68
CA ALA A 193 16.71 11.59 -8.01
C ALA A 193 15.77 12.09 -9.12
N ASP A 194 14.47 12.09 -8.87
CA ASP A 194 13.41 12.57 -9.75
C ASP A 194 12.11 12.88 -8.98
N GLY A 195 11.79 14.17 -8.86
CA GLY A 195 10.60 14.63 -8.16
C GLY A 195 9.29 14.15 -8.78
N ALA A 196 9.21 14.04 -10.11
CA ALA A 196 7.99 13.63 -10.80
C ALA A 196 7.69 12.14 -10.56
N VAL A 197 8.72 11.29 -10.57
CA VAL A 197 8.59 9.87 -10.19
C VAL A 197 8.23 9.74 -8.72
N GLY A 198 8.87 10.51 -7.83
CA GLY A 198 8.55 10.54 -6.40
C GLY A 198 7.07 10.90 -6.15
N ASP A 199 6.58 11.96 -6.79
CA ASP A 199 5.19 12.40 -6.72
C ASP A 199 4.22 11.36 -7.31
N ALA A 200 4.57 10.72 -8.43
CA ALA A 200 3.77 9.64 -9.01
C ALA A 200 3.61 8.45 -8.06
N LEU A 201 4.70 8.06 -7.37
CA LEU A 201 4.64 7.01 -6.35
C LEU A 201 3.77 7.42 -5.17
N ALA A 202 3.92 8.65 -4.66
CA ALA A 202 3.14 9.16 -3.53
C ALA A 202 1.63 9.22 -3.86
N ARG A 203 1.27 9.75 -5.04
CA ARG A 203 -0.12 9.74 -5.56
C ARG A 203 -0.68 8.34 -5.63
N GLY A 204 0.06 7.43 -6.28
CA GLY A 204 -0.36 6.05 -6.47
C GLY A 204 -0.62 5.35 -5.13
N LEU A 205 0.32 5.45 -4.18
CA LEU A 205 0.19 4.82 -2.86
C LEU A 205 -1.08 5.27 -2.13
N LEU A 206 -1.34 6.58 -2.06
CA LEU A 206 -2.52 7.11 -1.38
C LEU A 206 -3.82 6.75 -2.11
N ASP A 207 -3.87 6.91 -3.44
CA ASP A 207 -5.05 6.55 -4.24
C ASP A 207 -5.39 5.05 -4.10
N GLY A 208 -4.37 4.20 -4.21
CA GLY A 208 -4.52 2.76 -4.00
C GLY A 208 -5.07 2.42 -2.62
N ALA A 209 -4.54 3.05 -1.58
CA ALA A 209 -4.99 2.85 -0.21
C ALA A 209 -6.44 3.33 -0.01
N LEU A 210 -6.80 4.52 -0.51
CA LEU A 210 -8.16 5.07 -0.45
C LEU A 210 -9.17 4.16 -1.16
N ALA A 211 -8.84 3.71 -2.37
CA ALA A 211 -9.68 2.81 -3.16
C ALA A 211 -9.95 1.49 -2.42
N ALA A 212 -8.92 0.88 -1.81
CA ALA A 212 -9.08 -0.34 -1.01
C ALA A 212 -9.81 -0.10 0.32
N ALA A 213 -9.69 1.11 0.88
CA ALA A 213 -10.42 1.53 2.06
C ALA A 213 -11.90 1.86 1.78
N GLY A 214 -12.31 1.90 0.51
CA GLY A 214 -13.69 2.04 0.09
C GLY A 214 -14.08 3.45 -0.36
N ALA A 215 -13.12 4.32 -0.70
CA ALA A 215 -13.35 5.65 -1.23
C ALA A 215 -12.69 5.88 -2.59
N VAL A 216 -13.37 6.62 -3.46
CA VAL A 216 -12.82 7.08 -4.74
C VAL A 216 -12.49 8.56 -4.61
N ALA A 217 -11.29 8.93 -5.01
CA ALA A 217 -10.78 10.28 -4.88
C ALA A 217 -9.81 10.62 -6.00
N THR A 218 -9.81 11.88 -6.41
CA THR A 218 -8.73 12.45 -7.20
C THR A 218 -7.60 12.79 -6.25
N VAL A 219 -6.43 12.20 -6.50
CA VAL A 219 -5.22 12.42 -5.70
C VAL A 219 -4.20 13.20 -6.50
N THR A 220 -3.72 14.31 -5.93
CA THR A 220 -2.63 15.11 -6.47
C THR A 220 -1.45 15.09 -5.49
N SER A 221 -0.23 15.20 -6.01
CA SER A 221 0.99 15.38 -5.20
C SER A 221 1.75 16.56 -5.78
N SER A 222 2.25 17.41 -4.89
CA SER A 222 3.09 18.55 -5.23
C SER A 222 4.02 18.83 -4.06
N GLU A 223 5.32 18.91 -4.31
CA GLU A 223 6.34 19.24 -3.30
C GLU A 223 6.27 18.35 -2.04
N GLY A 224 5.97 17.06 -2.21
CA GLY A 224 5.86 16.10 -1.11
C GLY A 224 4.55 16.17 -0.32
N ILE A 225 3.66 17.11 -0.64
CA ILE A 225 2.31 17.17 -0.06
C ILE A 225 1.35 16.42 -0.97
N VAL A 226 0.68 15.40 -0.42
CA VAL A 226 -0.32 14.62 -1.15
C VAL A 226 -1.72 15.05 -0.71
N ARG A 227 -2.52 15.51 -1.67
CA ARG A 227 -3.90 15.96 -1.44
C ARG A 227 -4.88 15.03 -2.14
N ALA A 228 -5.88 14.55 -1.40
CA ALA A 228 -6.97 13.75 -1.91
C ALA A 228 -8.28 14.54 -1.80
N VAL A 229 -9.02 14.62 -2.90
CA VAL A 229 -10.37 15.20 -2.97
C VAL A 229 -11.32 14.08 -3.36
N PRO A 230 -12.40 13.83 -2.60
CA PRO A 230 -13.40 12.87 -3.04
C PRO A 230 -13.95 13.34 -4.38
N ASP A 231 -14.09 12.43 -5.34
CA ASP A 231 -14.67 12.80 -6.62
C ASP A 231 -16.11 13.25 -6.37
N VAL A 232 -16.39 14.56 -6.50
CA VAL A 232 -17.72 15.16 -6.22
C VAL A 232 -18.77 14.80 -7.28
N THR A 233 -18.40 14.04 -8.31
CA THR A 233 -19.32 13.30 -9.17
C THR A 233 -19.71 11.92 -8.60
N GLY A 234 -19.11 11.53 -7.47
CA GLY A 234 -19.20 10.25 -6.83
C GLY A 234 -20.18 10.21 -5.67
N VAL A 235 -21.48 10.15 -5.99
CA VAL A 235 -22.16 8.93 -5.53
C VAL A 235 -21.42 7.83 -6.26
N ALA A 236 -20.51 7.14 -5.57
CA ALA A 236 -19.71 6.08 -6.16
C ALA A 236 -20.62 5.23 -7.06
N ALA A 237 -20.24 5.04 -8.33
CA ALA A 237 -20.98 4.18 -9.24
C ALA A 237 -21.24 2.87 -8.48
N PRO A 238 -22.49 2.58 -8.12
CA PRO A 238 -22.78 1.59 -7.09
C PRO A 238 -22.24 0.24 -7.54
N VAL A 239 -21.55 -0.43 -6.63
CA VAL A 239 -20.92 -1.71 -6.91
C VAL A 239 -22.01 -2.70 -7.27
N PRO A 240 -21.96 -3.31 -8.47
CA PRO A 240 -22.97 -4.27 -8.85
C PRO A 240 -22.85 -5.52 -7.97
N VAL A 241 -23.97 -5.96 -7.38
CA VAL A 241 -24.01 -7.18 -6.57
C VAL A 241 -24.08 -8.45 -7.43
N ALA A 242 -24.42 -8.28 -8.71
CA ALA A 242 -24.46 -9.33 -9.70
C ALA A 242 -24.15 -8.79 -11.10
N THR A 243 -23.75 -9.68 -12.00
CA THR A 243 -23.49 -9.37 -13.42
C THR A 243 -24.31 -10.28 -14.32
N VAL A 244 -24.84 -9.72 -15.41
CA VAL A 244 -25.44 -10.43 -16.55
C VAL A 244 -24.56 -10.21 -17.76
N ASP A 245 -24.01 -11.29 -18.30
CA ASP A 245 -23.35 -11.26 -19.59
C ASP A 245 -24.37 -11.52 -20.72
N ALA A 246 -24.71 -10.46 -21.43
CA ALA A 246 -25.61 -10.47 -22.58
C ALA A 246 -24.85 -10.38 -23.92
N ARG A 247 -23.51 -10.45 -23.91
CA ARG A 247 -22.70 -10.45 -25.13
C ARG A 247 -22.97 -11.69 -25.97
N GLY A 248 -22.97 -11.55 -27.28
CA GLY A 248 -23.29 -12.62 -28.23
C GLY A 248 -24.74 -13.13 -28.16
N LYS A 249 -25.61 -12.52 -27.34
CA LYS A 249 -27.04 -12.85 -27.27
C LYS A 249 -27.86 -11.93 -28.15
N THR A 250 -29.03 -12.40 -28.58
CA THR A 250 -30.03 -11.52 -29.19
C THR A 250 -30.57 -10.53 -28.16
N TYR A 251 -31.07 -9.40 -28.63
CA TYR A 251 -31.65 -8.35 -27.77
C TYR A 251 -32.70 -8.91 -26.79
N GLN A 252 -33.66 -9.70 -27.30
CA GLN A 252 -34.70 -10.30 -26.46
C GLN A 252 -34.11 -11.23 -25.39
N ALA A 253 -33.13 -12.06 -25.75
CA ALA A 253 -32.50 -12.97 -24.81
C ALA A 253 -31.66 -12.25 -23.75
N GLY A 254 -30.98 -11.15 -24.12
CA GLY A 254 -30.25 -10.30 -23.19
C GLY A 254 -31.18 -9.63 -22.18
N VAL A 255 -32.25 -8.99 -22.65
CA VAL A 255 -33.24 -8.33 -21.78
C VAL A 255 -33.94 -9.32 -20.85
N VAL A 256 -34.34 -10.49 -21.33
CA VAL A 256 -34.98 -11.52 -20.48
C VAL A 256 -34.03 -12.04 -19.41
N ALA A 257 -32.74 -12.19 -19.72
CA ALA A 257 -31.73 -12.56 -18.73
C ALA A 257 -31.58 -11.48 -17.65
N THR A 258 -31.56 -10.20 -18.05
CA THR A 258 -31.52 -9.06 -17.13
C THR A 258 -32.78 -8.97 -16.27
N MET A 259 -33.97 -9.17 -16.86
CA MET A 259 -35.25 -9.20 -16.14
C MET A 259 -35.28 -10.25 -15.03
N ARG A 260 -34.79 -11.46 -15.30
CA ARG A 260 -34.74 -12.52 -14.27
C ARG A 260 -33.76 -12.17 -13.18
N ARG A 261 -32.56 -11.73 -13.57
CA ARG A 261 -31.49 -11.45 -12.62
C ARG A 261 -31.77 -10.28 -11.70
N ILE A 262 -32.42 -9.22 -12.20
CA ILE A 262 -32.71 -8.03 -11.37
C ILE A 262 -33.70 -8.33 -10.25
N MET A 263 -34.55 -9.36 -10.39
CA MET A 263 -35.47 -9.80 -9.34
C MET A 263 -34.75 -10.51 -8.18
N GLU A 264 -33.52 -10.99 -8.39
CA GLU A 264 -32.69 -11.63 -7.37
C GLU A 264 -31.86 -10.60 -6.55
N VAL A 265 -31.72 -9.37 -7.06
CA VAL A 265 -30.99 -8.25 -6.46
C VAL A 265 -31.89 -7.51 -5.46
N GLN A 266 -31.41 -7.03 -4.32
CA GLN A 266 -32.28 -6.30 -3.38
C GLN A 266 -32.69 -4.92 -3.91
N ALA A 267 -33.79 -4.38 -3.38
CA ALA A 267 -34.20 -3.00 -3.67
C ALA A 267 -33.07 -2.01 -3.36
N GLY A 268 -32.76 -1.11 -4.30
CA GLY A 268 -31.67 -0.14 -4.16
C GLY A 268 -30.28 -0.64 -4.57
N GLU A 269 -30.08 -1.97 -4.65
CA GLU A 269 -28.85 -2.56 -5.17
C GLU A 269 -28.79 -2.49 -6.70
N CYS A 270 -27.57 -2.71 -7.23
CA CYS A 270 -27.28 -2.53 -8.65
C CYS A 270 -26.88 -3.83 -9.32
N LEU A 271 -27.37 -4.01 -10.54
CA LEU A 271 -27.06 -5.11 -11.44
C LEU A 271 -26.20 -4.59 -12.58
N GLU A 272 -25.08 -5.26 -12.85
CA GLU A 272 -24.27 -5.00 -14.04
C GLU A 272 -24.81 -5.79 -15.24
N VAL A 273 -24.89 -5.14 -16.40
CA VAL A 273 -25.20 -5.79 -17.68
C VAL A 273 -24.08 -5.49 -18.67
N LEU A 274 -23.45 -6.53 -19.20
CA LEU A 274 -22.45 -6.43 -20.25
C LEU A 274 -23.08 -6.79 -21.60
N THR A 275 -22.94 -5.91 -22.59
CA THR A 275 -23.50 -6.10 -23.93
C THR A 275 -22.54 -5.62 -25.01
N ASP A 276 -22.53 -6.30 -26.15
CA ASP A 276 -21.80 -5.94 -27.38
C ASP A 276 -22.74 -5.39 -28.47
N MET A 277 -24.05 -5.46 -28.26
CA MET A 277 -25.07 -4.98 -29.19
C MET A 277 -25.04 -3.45 -29.37
N GLN A 278 -25.07 -3.02 -30.63
CA GLN A 278 -25.19 -1.62 -31.01
C GLN A 278 -26.58 -1.07 -30.64
N GLY A 279 -26.64 0.11 -30.03
CA GLY A 279 -27.90 0.73 -29.59
C GLY A 279 -28.51 0.12 -28.32
N ALA A 280 -27.85 -0.89 -27.72
CA ALA A 280 -28.32 -1.53 -26.50
C ALA A 280 -28.57 -0.58 -25.33
N PRO A 281 -27.75 0.45 -25.05
CA PRO A 281 -27.98 1.33 -23.91
C PRO A 281 -29.36 1.98 -23.89
N ALA A 282 -29.80 2.52 -25.03
CA ALA A 282 -31.11 3.14 -25.16
C ALA A 282 -32.25 2.12 -24.99
N ALA A 283 -32.03 0.87 -25.41
CA ALA A 283 -33.03 -0.19 -25.31
C ALA A 283 -33.18 -0.71 -23.86
N PHE A 284 -32.05 -0.93 -23.16
CA PHE A 284 -32.05 -1.29 -21.74
C PHE A 284 -32.60 -0.16 -20.86
N ALA A 285 -32.30 1.11 -21.17
CA ALA A 285 -32.90 2.26 -20.49
C ALA A 285 -34.42 2.28 -20.62
N ARG A 286 -34.95 2.15 -21.85
CA ARG A 286 -36.41 2.09 -22.09
C ARG A 286 -37.10 0.94 -21.36
N TRP A 287 -36.45 -0.22 -21.26
CA TRP A 287 -36.97 -1.34 -20.48
C TRP A 287 -36.97 -1.02 -18.98
N ALA A 288 -35.83 -0.54 -18.46
CA ALA A 288 -35.67 -0.23 -17.04
C ALA A 288 -36.74 0.78 -16.60
N ASP A 289 -36.91 1.87 -17.34
CA ASP A 289 -37.92 2.89 -17.05
C ASP A 289 -39.34 2.30 -17.02
N ARG A 290 -39.70 1.45 -17.99
CA ARG A 290 -41.02 0.80 -18.04
C ARG A 290 -41.24 -0.17 -16.88
N ALA A 291 -40.18 -0.83 -16.42
CA ALA A 291 -40.19 -1.75 -15.29
C ALA A 291 -40.06 -1.02 -13.93
N GLY A 292 -39.90 0.31 -13.94
CA GLY A 292 -39.69 1.14 -12.75
C GLY A 292 -38.26 1.11 -12.19
N HIS A 293 -37.32 0.46 -12.86
CA HIS A 293 -35.89 0.44 -12.53
C HIS A 293 -35.16 1.63 -13.16
N GLN A 294 -33.92 1.87 -12.74
CA GLN A 294 -33.14 3.00 -13.26
C GLN A 294 -31.79 2.54 -13.82
N VAL A 295 -31.45 2.94 -15.04
CA VAL A 295 -30.06 2.87 -15.53
C VAL A 295 -29.31 4.07 -14.98
N ILE A 296 -28.24 3.81 -14.25
CA ILE A 296 -27.52 4.82 -13.45
C ILE A 296 -26.07 5.03 -13.92
N ASP A 297 -25.52 4.12 -14.72
CA ASP A 297 -24.22 4.27 -15.39
C ASP A 297 -24.23 3.53 -16.73
N VAL A 298 -23.55 4.10 -17.72
CA VAL A 298 -23.27 3.47 -19.02
C VAL A 298 -21.82 3.77 -19.39
N ALA A 299 -20.98 2.74 -19.44
CA ALA A 299 -19.56 2.87 -19.74
C ALA A 299 -19.13 1.93 -20.87
N ARG A 300 -18.18 2.36 -21.70
CA ARG A 300 -17.46 1.45 -22.59
C ARG A 300 -16.32 0.83 -21.80
N VAL A 301 -16.33 -0.50 -21.68
CA VAL A 301 -15.36 -1.24 -20.86
C VAL A 301 -14.62 -2.29 -21.69
N ARG A 302 -13.50 -2.76 -21.18
CA ARG A 302 -12.85 -3.99 -21.64
C ARG A 302 -12.88 -5.01 -20.52
N ASP A 303 -13.22 -6.25 -20.83
CA ASP A 303 -13.17 -7.33 -19.85
C ASP A 303 -11.71 -7.73 -19.54
N LEU A 304 -11.54 -8.65 -18.58
CA LEU A 304 -10.22 -9.20 -18.21
C LEU A 304 -9.50 -9.92 -19.37
N LYS A 305 -10.21 -10.22 -20.46
CA LYS A 305 -9.67 -10.83 -21.69
C LYS A 305 -9.42 -9.80 -22.80
N GLY A 306 -9.66 -8.51 -22.54
CA GLY A 306 -9.45 -7.40 -23.47
C GLY A 306 -10.60 -7.14 -24.45
N ASN A 307 -11.71 -7.89 -24.36
CA ASN A 307 -12.85 -7.76 -25.27
C ASN A 307 -13.63 -6.48 -24.98
N LYS A 308 -14.00 -5.76 -26.03
CA LYS A 308 -14.83 -4.55 -25.92
C LYS A 308 -16.25 -4.92 -25.49
N ALA A 309 -16.79 -4.20 -24.53
CA ALA A 309 -18.18 -4.30 -24.12
C ALA A 309 -18.72 -2.92 -23.74
N VAL A 310 -20.04 -2.80 -23.74
CA VAL A 310 -20.75 -1.72 -23.07
C VAL A 310 -21.29 -2.27 -21.75
N ARG A 311 -20.92 -1.60 -20.66
CA ARG A 311 -21.41 -1.87 -19.30
C ARG A 311 -22.57 -0.94 -19.01
N LEU A 312 -23.65 -1.51 -18.49
CA LEU A 312 -24.77 -0.78 -17.90
C LEU A 312 -24.88 -1.14 -16.42
N LEU A 313 -25.09 -0.16 -15.55
CA LEU A 313 -25.50 -0.40 -14.18
C LEU A 313 -26.99 -0.08 -14.05
N VAL A 314 -27.77 -1.07 -13.62
CA VAL A 314 -29.22 -0.95 -13.42
C VAL A 314 -29.54 -1.08 -11.95
N ARG A 315 -30.13 -0.04 -11.35
CA ARG A 315 -30.58 -0.04 -9.96
C ARG A 315 -31.99 -0.61 -9.86
N ARG A 316 -32.19 -1.60 -8.97
CA ARG A 316 -33.53 -2.14 -8.69
C ARG A 316 -34.34 -1.11 -7.92
N ALA A 317 -35.58 -0.94 -8.35
CA ALA A 317 -36.55 -0.06 -7.70
C ALA A 317 -36.89 -0.56 -6.28
N PRO A 318 -37.17 0.34 -5.32
CA PRO A 318 -37.79 -0.04 -4.06
C PRO A 318 -39.17 -0.66 -4.28
N GLU A 319 -39.49 -1.72 -3.54
CA GLU A 319 -40.83 -2.29 -3.55
C GLU A 319 -41.81 -1.23 -2.99
N VAL A 320 -42.70 -0.76 -3.85
CA VAL A 320 -43.81 0.09 -3.42
C VAL A 320 -44.75 -0.81 -2.62
N ARG A 321 -44.68 -0.73 -1.28
CA ARG A 321 -45.75 -1.28 -0.42
C ARG A 321 -47.05 -0.61 -0.85
N ARG A 322 -47.94 -1.38 -1.47
CA ARG A 322 -49.35 -1.03 -1.61
C ARG A 322 -50.06 -1.20 -0.27
#